data_AF-A0A382X5W3-F1
#
_entry.id   AF-A0A382X5W3-F1
#
_cell.length_a   1.000
_cell.length_b   1.000
_cell.length_c   1.000
_cell.angle_alpha   90.00
_cell.angle_beta   90.00
_cell.angle_gamma   90.00
#
_symmetry.space_group_name_H-M   'P 1'
#
loop_
_entity.id
_entity.type
_entity.pdbx_description
1 polymer ?
#
loop_
_entity_poly.entity_id
_entity_poly.type
_entity_poly.pdbx_seq_one_letter_code
_entity_poly.pdbx_strand_id
1 'polypeptide(L)' 'MKILGIETSCDDTGVAIVEDGRNCLSNIISSQEEMHAKYGGIVPEMASRQHLFSIVPAVSSVLENTGIEYDDLDAVA' A
#
# COMPACT_ATOMS: atom_id res chain seq x y z
N MET A 1 -10.02 -13.63 -10.12
CA MET A 1 -9.15 -12.53 -10.54
C MET A 1 -8.61 -11.83 -9.30
N LYS A 2 -7.31 -11.93 -9.04
CA LYS A 2 -6.60 -11.32 -7.90
C LYS A 2 -5.84 -10.10 -8.41
N ILE A 3 -6.19 -8.93 -7.88
CA ILE A 3 -5.57 -7.65 -8.23
C ILE A 3 -4.76 -7.15 -7.04
N LEU A 4 -3.50 -6.79 -7.29
CA LEU A 4 -2.68 -6.02 -6.35
C LEU A 4 -2.97 -4.53 -6.56
N GLY A 5 -3.59 -3.87 -5.58
CA GLY A 5 -3.83 -2.44 -5.58
C GLY A 5 -2.74 -1.69 -4.81
N ILE A 6 -2.24 -0.58 -5.34
CA ILE A 6 -1.27 0.31 -4.68
C ILE A 6 -1.82 1.74 -4.66
N GLU A 7 -1.93 2.32 -3.48
CA GLU A 7 -2.47 3.66 -3.27
C GLU A 7 -1.46 4.58 -2.59
N THR A 8 -1.07 5.66 -3.28
CA THR A 8 -0.07 6.65 -2.81
C THR A 8 -0.44 8.08 -3.20
N SER A 9 -1.73 8.44 -3.22
CA SER A 9 -2.16 9.77 -3.70
C SER A 9 -1.84 10.93 -2.76
N CYS A 10 -1.76 10.68 -1.44
CA CYS A 10 -1.57 11.72 -0.43
C CYS A 10 -0.41 11.39 0.53
N ASP A 11 -0.72 10.90 1.73
CA ASP A 11 0.23 10.67 2.80
C ASP A 11 0.20 9.24 3.36
N ASP A 12 -0.81 8.43 3.03
CA ASP A 12 -0.80 7.02 3.34
C ASP A 12 -0.26 6.19 2.17
N THR A 13 0.52 5.14 2.48
CA THR A 13 0.82 4.08 1.50
C THR A 13 -0.09 2.90 1.78
N GLY A 14 -1.06 2.67 0.91
CA GLY A 14 -1.96 1.53 0.95
C GLY A 14 -1.54 0.47 -0.05
N VAL A 15 -1.55 -0.79 0.37
CA VAL A 15 -1.40 -1.94 -0.54
C VAL A 15 -2.40 -3.02 -0.17
N ALA A 16 -3.12 -3.57 -1.15
CA ALA A 16 -4.09 -4.63 -0.91
C ALA A 16 -4.12 -5.66 -2.04
N ILE A 17 -4.54 -6.89 -1.71
CA ILE A 17 -4.89 -7.90 -2.71
C ILE A 17 -6.40 -8.11 -2.65
N VAL A 18 -7.09 -7.88 -3.77
CA VAL A 18 -8.54 -8.03 -3.90
C VAL A 18 -8.86 -9.13 -4.90
N GLU A 19 -9.68 -10.09 -4.49
CA GLU A 19 -10.20 -11.16 -5.32
C GLU A 19 -11.61 -10.84 -5.82
N ASP A 20 -11.78 -10.92 -7.14
CA ASP A 20 -13.03 -10.73 -7.89
C ASP A 20 -13.77 -9.43 -7.56
N GLY A 21 -13.02 -8.39 -7.19
CA GLY A 21 -13.52 -7.05 -6.86
C GLY A 21 -14.40 -7.00 -5.61
N ARG A 22 -14.45 -8.07 -4.81
CA ARG A 22 -15.38 -8.19 -3.66
C ARG A 22 -14.70 -8.64 -2.38
N ASN A 23 -13.66 -9.47 -2.50
CA ASN A 23 -13.00 -10.08 -1.36
C ASN A 23 -11.63 -9.46 -1.16
N CYS A 24 -11.45 -8.67 -0.10
CA CYS A 24 -10.13 -8.16 0.27
C CYS A 24 -9.39 -9.27 1.04
N LEU A 25 -8.35 -9.86 0.45
CA LEU A 25 -7.59 -10.95 1.04
C LEU A 25 -6.56 -10.45 2.06
N SER A 26 -5.93 -9.31 1.79
CA SER A 26 -5.03 -8.62 2.71
C SER A 26 -4.97 -7.13 2.37
N ASN A 27 -4.73 -6.30 3.37
CA ASN A 27 -4.62 -4.86 3.26
C ASN A 27 -3.60 -4.33 4.28
N ILE A 28 -2.63 -3.55 3.82
CA ILE A 28 -1.61 -2.90 4.64
C ILE A 28 -1.68 -1.40 4.38
N ILE A 29 -1.71 -0.63 5.47
CA ILE A 29 -1.70 0.84 5.44
C ILE A 29 -0.52 1.31 6.27
N SER A 30 0.41 2.02 5.64
CA SER A 30 1.51 2.72 6.30
C SER A 30 1.19 4.21 6.33
N SER A 31 0.76 4.69 7.49
CA SER A 31 0.37 6.10 7.67
C SER A 31 1.52 7.01 8.03
N GLN A 32 1.44 8.26 7.56
CA GLN A 32 2.42 9.31 7.81
C GLN A 32 1.89 10.44 8.71
N GLU A 33 0.72 10.28 9.32
CA GLU A 33 0.09 11.32 10.15
C GLU A 33 1.06 11.88 11.21
N GLU A 34 1.74 11.02 11.97
CA GLU A 34 2.70 11.44 13.01
C GLU A 34 3.89 12.24 12.45
N MET A 35 4.31 11.95 11.22
CA MET A 35 5.38 12.68 10.54
C MET A 35 4.94 14.10 10.20
N HIS A 36 3.73 14.25 9.64
CA HIS A 36 3.18 15.53 9.19
C HIS A 36 2.61 16.38 10.32
N ALA A 37 2.22 15.77 11.46
CA ALA A 37 1.70 16.46 12.63
C ALA A 37 2.61 17.59 13.14
N LYS A 38 3.94 17.43 13.01
CA LYS A 38 4.95 18.42 13.41
C LYS A 38 4.90 19.71 12.58
N TYR A 39 4.33 19.65 11.39
CA TYR A 39 4.26 20.75 10.44
C TYR A 39 2.85 21.36 10.33
N GLY A 40 1.86 20.76 11.00
CA GLY A 40 0.46 21.22 10.96
C GLY A 40 -0.23 20.96 9.62
N GLY A 41 0.30 20.07 8.79
CA GLY A 41 -0.26 19.71 7.48
C GLY A 41 0.68 18.82 6.67
N ILE A 42 0.17 18.27 5.57
CA ILE A 42 0.94 17.38 4.68
C ILE A 42 2.07 18.17 4.01
N VAL A 43 3.29 17.67 4.13
CA VAL A 43 4.47 18.18 3.41
C VAL A 43 4.73 17.30 2.18
N PRO A 44 4.42 17.75 0.95
CA PRO A 44 4.41 16.89 -0.24
C PRO A 44 5.73 16.16 -0.53
N GLU A 45 6.87 16.85 -0.37
CA GLU A 45 8.19 16.25 -0.59
C GLU A 45 8.50 15.13 0.42
N MET A 46 8.08 15.29 1.68
CA MET A 46 8.26 14.25 2.70
C MET A 46 7.36 13.05 2.41
N ALA A 47 6.12 13.32 1.98
CA ALA A 47 5.19 12.27 1.63
C ALA A 47 5.68 11.41 0.46
N SER A 48 6.12 12.06 -0.62
CA SER A 48 6.71 11.39 -1.77
C SER A 48 7.89 10.50 -1.39
N ARG A 49 8.81 10.98 -0.53
CA ARG A 49 9.94 10.17 -0.05
C ARG A 49 9.50 8.99 0.79
N GLN A 50 8.53 9.19 1.67
CA GLN A 50 8.09 8.14 2.58
C GLN A 50 7.36 7.01 1.83
N HIS A 51 6.62 7.31 0.76
CA HIS A 51 6.06 6.27 -0.12
C HIS A 51 7.15 5.34 -0.70
N LEU A 52 8.30 5.87 -1.13
CA LEU A 52 9.40 5.05 -1.66
C LEU A 52 9.91 4.02 -0.65
N PHE A 53 9.88 4.34 0.65
CA PHE A 53 10.29 3.42 1.70
C PHE A 53 9.18 2.43 2.09
N SER A 54 7.92 2.79 1.93
CA SER A 54 6.77 2.00 2.39
C SER A 54 6.22 1.02 1.34
N ILE A 55 6.31 1.32 0.04
CA ILE A 55 5.66 0.51 -1.01
C ILE A 55 6.16 -0.95 -0.99
N VAL A 56 7.48 -1.16 -1.08
CA VAL A 56 8.03 -2.53 -1.19
C VAL A 56 7.73 -3.37 0.06
N PRO A 57 7.97 -2.89 1.30
CA PRO A 57 7.58 -3.63 2.50
C PRO A 57 6.08 -3.94 2.58
N ALA A 58 5.22 -3.00 2.14
CA ALA A 58 3.77 -3.21 2.16
C ALA A 58 3.34 -4.29 1.14
N VAL A 59 3.92 -4.28 -0.07
CA VAL A 59 3.71 -5.35 -1.07
C VAL A 59 4.17 -6.70 -0.55
N SER A 60 5.38 -6.78 0.02
CA SER A 60 5.87 -8.03 0.61
C SER A 60 4.93 -8.53 1.72
N SER A 61 4.45 -7.63 2.58
CA SER A 61 3.56 -7.97 3.69
C SER A 61 2.21 -8.52 3.21
N VAL A 62 1.60 -7.97 2.15
CA VAL A 62 0.33 -8.52 1.64
C VAL A 62 0.50 -9.89 0.99
N LEU A 63 1.61 -10.13 0.29
CA LEU A 63 1.92 -11.44 -0.29
C LEU A 63 2.16 -12.48 0.81
N GLU A 64 2.98 -12.14 1.81
CA GLU A 64 3.24 -13.00 2.98
C GLU A 64 1.96 -13.34 3.75
N ASN A 65 1.10 -12.35 4.01
CA ASN A 65 -0.15 -12.55 4.75
C ASN A 65 -1.15 -13.44 4.00
N THR A 66 -1.09 -13.48 2.67
CA THR A 66 -2.02 -14.25 1.84
C THR A 66 -1.45 -15.59 1.37
N GLY A 67 -0.13 -15.77 1.43
CA GLY A 67 0.57 -16.91 0.85
C GLY A 67 0.49 -16.95 -0.68
N ILE A 68 0.25 -15.81 -1.32
CA ILE A 68 0.12 -15.64 -2.77
C ILE A 68 1.49 -15.28 -3.33
N GLU A 69 1.89 -15.89 -4.44
CA GLU A 69 3.11 -15.54 -5.18
C GLU A 69 2.81 -14.48 -6.25
N TYR A 70 3.84 -13.82 -6.77
CA TYR A 70 3.66 -12.81 -7.83
C TYR A 70 2.97 -13.37 -9.09
N ASP A 71 3.23 -14.64 -9.43
CA ASP A 71 2.66 -15.32 -10.60
C ASP A 71 1.16 -15.64 -10.44
N ASP A 72 0.61 -15.55 -9.23
CA ASP A 72 -0.81 -15.76 -8.95
C ASP A 72 -1.65 -14.47 -9.13
N LEU A 73 -1.01 -13.32 -9.36
CA LEU A 73 -1.68 -12.04 -9.57
C LEU A 73 -2.10 -11.88 -11.03
N ASP A 74 -3.35 -11.47 -11.24
CA ASP A 74 -3.89 -11.26 -12.57
C ASP A 74 -3.66 -9.83 -13.10
N ALA A 75 -3.52 -8.85 -12.20
CA ALA A 75 -3.27 -7.45 -12.54
C ALA A 75 -2.68 -6.64 -11.38
N VAL A 76 -2.14 -5.46 -11.72
CA VAL A 76 -1.72 -4.41 -10.79
C VAL A 76 -2.54 -3.15 -11.10
N ALA A 77 -3.06 -2.49 -10.07
CA ALA A 77 -3.91 -1.29 -10.17
C ALA A 77 -3.40 -0.16 -9.26
#